data_AF-G0IW53-F1
#
_entry.id   AF-G0IW53-F1
#
_cell.length_a   1.000
_cell.length_b   1.000
_cell.length_c   1.000
_cell.angle_alpha   90.00
_cell.angle_beta   90.00
_cell.angle_gamma   90.00
#
_symmetry.space_group_name_H-M   'P 1'
#
loop_
_entity.id
_entity.type
_entity.pdbx_description
1 polymer ?
#
loop_
_entity_poly.entity_id
_entity_poly.type
_entity_poly.pdbx_seq_one_letter_code
_entity_poly.pdbx_strand_id
1 'polypeptide(L)'
;MDISNSVLILVAAFGGLIIFFVFLYFVPVNLWITAIFSNVKVGLLELVGMRIRKVPPGVIVNSLITATKAGLNLTTNDLETHFLAGGNVPNVIRALISADKANISLSFKQATAIDLAGRDVFEAVQISVNPKVINTPNVAAVAADGIQLIAKARVTVRANIAQLVGGAGEETILARVGEGIVTSIGSAQNHKSVLENPDKISKLVLERGLDAGTAFEILSIDIADIDVGSNIGAKLQIDQATADLKVAEARAEERRAMAVALEQEMKAKNVEMRAKVTEAESEVPKAIADAFRTGNLGVMDYYKMENVKSDTSMRDSIAKSDENKSSDRSRGNDKNK
;
A
#
# COMPACT_ATOMS: atom_id res chain seq x y z
N MET A 1 -40.95 85.03 -26.93
CA MET A 1 -39.99 84.77 -25.83
C MET A 1 -40.01 83.28 -25.45
N ASP A 2 -39.99 82.34 -26.41
CA ASP A 2 -40.72 81.07 -26.19
C ASP A 2 -40.05 79.77 -26.68
N ILE A 3 -38.73 79.74 -26.92
CA ILE A 3 -38.05 78.49 -27.35
C ILE A 3 -36.83 78.17 -26.48
N SER A 4 -36.03 79.17 -26.09
CA SER A 4 -34.82 78.95 -25.29
C SER A 4 -35.10 78.56 -23.84
N ASN A 5 -36.10 79.17 -23.17
CA ASN A 5 -36.48 78.80 -21.80
C ASN A 5 -37.21 77.45 -21.71
N SER A 6 -38.06 77.14 -22.70
CA SER A 6 -38.76 75.87 -22.82
C SER A 6 -37.80 74.71 -23.12
N VAL A 7 -36.77 74.93 -23.95
CA VAL A 7 -35.68 73.97 -24.18
C VAL A 7 -34.84 73.77 -22.91
N LEU A 8 -34.54 74.83 -22.15
CA LEU A 8 -33.75 74.72 -20.90
C LEU A 8 -34.53 73.99 -19.80
N ILE A 9 -35.85 74.20 -19.69
CA ILE A 9 -36.73 73.44 -18.79
C ILE A 9 -36.84 71.97 -19.24
N LEU A 10 -36.94 71.70 -20.55
CA LEU A 10 -36.94 70.33 -21.08
C LEU A 10 -35.62 69.60 -20.84
N VAL A 11 -34.48 70.28 -21.00
CA VAL A 11 -33.15 69.71 -20.72
C VAL A 11 -32.97 69.48 -19.22
N ALA A 12 -33.42 70.40 -18.36
CA ALA A 12 -33.39 70.22 -16.92
C ALA A 12 -34.33 69.10 -16.44
N ALA A 13 -35.53 69.00 -17.02
CA ALA A 13 -36.48 67.92 -16.74
C ALA A 13 -35.95 66.57 -17.23
N PHE A 14 -35.32 66.52 -18.40
CA PHE A 14 -34.70 65.31 -18.94
C PHE A 14 -33.46 64.89 -18.14
N GLY A 15 -32.62 65.86 -17.73
CA GLY A 15 -31.50 65.62 -16.82
C GLY A 15 -31.95 65.14 -15.43
N GLY A 16 -33.01 65.74 -14.88
CA GLY A 16 -33.64 65.29 -13.64
C GLY A 16 -34.23 63.89 -13.75
N LEU A 17 -34.87 63.58 -14.89
CA LEU A 17 -35.40 62.23 -15.17
C LEU A 17 -34.27 61.20 -15.25
N ILE A 18 -33.15 61.51 -15.90
CA ILE A 18 -31.98 60.65 -15.96
C ILE A 18 -31.40 60.43 -14.55
N ILE A 19 -31.22 61.48 -13.76
CA ILE A 19 -30.73 61.37 -12.38
C ILE A 19 -31.68 60.53 -11.53
N PHE A 20 -33.00 60.70 -11.71
CA PHE A 20 -34.01 59.90 -11.03
C PHE A 20 -33.93 58.41 -11.41
N PHE A 21 -33.79 58.08 -12.70
CA PHE A 21 -33.62 56.68 -13.13
C PHE A 21 -32.29 56.08 -12.67
N VAL A 22 -31.20 56.85 -12.66
CA VAL A 22 -29.90 56.43 -12.12
C VAL A 22 -29.99 56.18 -10.62
N PHE A 23 -30.69 57.04 -9.89
CA PHE A 23 -30.95 56.87 -8.46
C PHE A 23 -31.80 55.63 -8.18
N LEU A 24 -32.87 55.40 -8.95
CA LEU A 24 -33.74 54.22 -8.83
C LEU A 24 -33.03 52.92 -9.22
N TYR A 25 -32.08 52.97 -10.16
CA TYR A 25 -31.23 51.83 -10.51
C TYR A 25 -30.26 51.48 -9.38
N PHE A 26 -29.71 52.50 -8.73
CA PHE A 26 -28.74 52.33 -7.64
C PHE A 26 -29.41 51.85 -6.34
N VAL A 27 -30.60 52.36 -6.02
CA VAL A 27 -31.33 52.02 -4.79
C VAL A 27 -32.29 50.85 -5.06
N PRO A 28 -32.08 49.66 -4.47
CA PRO A 28 -32.98 48.51 -4.68
C PRO A 28 -34.27 48.65 -3.84
N VAL A 29 -35.17 49.55 -4.24
CA VAL A 29 -36.43 49.86 -3.52
C VAL A 29 -37.31 48.62 -3.37
N ASN A 30 -37.41 47.78 -4.41
CA ASN A 30 -38.21 46.55 -4.37
C ASN A 30 -37.75 45.58 -3.26
N LEU A 31 -36.43 45.48 -3.05
CA LEU A 31 -35.84 44.58 -2.07
C LEU A 31 -36.02 45.13 -0.64
N TRP A 32 -35.94 46.45 -0.47
CA TRP A 32 -36.25 47.11 0.79
C TRP A 32 -37.71 46.89 1.23
N ILE A 33 -38.66 47.03 0.29
CA ILE A 33 -40.08 46.76 0.54
C ILE A 33 -40.26 45.30 1.02
N THR A 34 -39.63 44.34 0.32
CA THR A 34 -39.71 42.91 0.66
C THR A 34 -39.13 42.60 2.06
N ALA A 35 -38.05 43.28 2.45
CA ALA A 35 -37.44 43.16 3.76
C ALA A 35 -38.38 43.63 4.88
N ILE A 36 -39.03 44.79 4.70
CA ILE A 36 -40.00 45.33 5.66
C ILE A 36 -41.18 44.38 5.87
N PHE A 37 -41.77 43.89 4.77
CA PHE A 37 -42.89 42.94 4.86
C PHE A 37 -42.50 41.60 5.50
N SER A 38 -41.21 41.26 5.47
CA SER A 38 -40.66 40.08 6.14
C SER A 38 -40.19 40.35 7.57
N ASN A 39 -40.51 41.52 8.14
CA ASN A 39 -40.11 41.97 9.48
C ASN A 39 -38.58 42.05 9.69
N VAL A 40 -37.82 42.33 8.62
CA VAL A 40 -36.38 42.51 8.67
C VAL A 40 -36.06 44.00 8.62
N LYS A 41 -35.40 44.51 9.66
CA LYS A 41 -35.04 45.93 9.80
C LYS A 41 -33.77 46.24 9.02
N VAL A 42 -33.89 46.58 7.73
CA VAL A 42 -32.76 47.05 6.90
C VAL A 42 -33.03 48.48 6.41
N GLY A 43 -32.08 49.38 6.61
CA GLY A 43 -32.20 50.78 6.15
C GLY A 43 -31.92 50.94 4.65
N LEU A 44 -32.53 51.94 3.98
CA LEU A 44 -32.17 52.27 2.59
C LEU A 44 -30.69 52.64 2.44
N LEU A 45 -30.14 53.36 3.42
CA LEU A 45 -28.71 53.73 3.43
C LEU A 45 -27.79 52.51 3.58
N GLU A 46 -28.24 51.47 4.27
CA GLU A 46 -27.49 50.23 4.48
C GLU A 46 -27.40 49.42 3.18
N LEU A 47 -28.50 49.34 2.42
CA LEU A 47 -28.53 48.70 1.09
C LEU A 47 -27.62 49.39 0.08
N VAL A 48 -27.55 50.73 0.14
CA VAL A 48 -26.61 51.52 -0.64
C VAL A 48 -25.17 51.25 -0.17
N GLY A 49 -24.94 51.23 1.14
CA GLY A 49 -23.64 50.90 1.73
C GLY A 49 -23.12 49.51 1.38
N MET A 50 -23.99 48.51 1.24
CA MET A 50 -23.64 47.17 0.75
C MET A 50 -23.05 47.22 -0.66
N ARG A 51 -23.67 47.96 -1.59
CA ARG A 51 -23.15 48.12 -2.96
C ARG A 51 -21.78 48.79 -2.99
N ILE A 52 -21.58 49.82 -2.17
CA ILE A 52 -20.28 50.52 -2.06
C ILE A 52 -19.18 49.55 -1.59
N ARG A 53 -19.50 48.65 -0.64
CA ARG A 53 -18.61 47.59 -0.15
C ARG A 53 -18.49 46.39 -1.10
N LYS A 54 -19.07 46.45 -2.30
CA LYS A 54 -19.13 45.35 -3.28
C LYS A 54 -19.84 44.09 -2.78
N VAL A 55 -20.75 44.22 -1.82
CA VAL A 55 -21.60 43.13 -1.33
C VAL A 55 -22.96 43.20 -2.06
N PRO A 56 -23.43 42.12 -2.70
CA PRO A 56 -24.72 42.13 -3.40
C PRO A 56 -25.88 42.15 -2.39
N PRO A 57 -26.68 43.25 -2.31
CA PRO A 57 -27.75 43.37 -1.32
C PRO A 57 -28.83 42.28 -1.47
N GLY A 58 -29.02 41.80 -2.71
CA GLY A 58 -29.90 40.69 -3.07
C GLY A 58 -29.68 39.44 -2.24
N VAL A 59 -28.43 38.98 -2.17
CA VAL A 59 -28.07 37.72 -1.53
C VAL A 59 -28.21 37.85 -0.01
N ILE A 60 -27.73 38.97 0.56
CA ILE A 60 -27.73 39.19 2.01
C ILE A 60 -29.15 39.31 2.54
N VAL A 61 -29.98 40.17 1.95
CA VAL A 61 -31.35 40.41 2.44
C VAL A 61 -32.22 39.18 2.28
N ASN A 62 -32.15 38.47 1.14
CA ASN A 62 -32.91 37.23 0.98
C ASN A 62 -32.49 36.15 1.99
N SER A 63 -31.19 36.04 2.27
CA SER A 63 -30.67 35.11 3.28
C SER A 63 -31.12 35.51 4.69
N LEU A 64 -31.12 36.81 5.01
CA LEU A 64 -31.57 37.35 6.29
C LEU A 64 -33.08 37.18 6.51
N ILE A 65 -33.89 37.40 5.46
CA ILE A 65 -35.33 37.10 5.47
C ILE A 65 -35.56 35.63 5.78
N THR A 66 -34.81 34.75 5.13
CA THR A 66 -34.94 33.29 5.32
C THR A 66 -34.54 32.89 6.75
N ALA A 67 -33.44 33.44 7.27
CA ALA A 67 -32.98 33.20 8.64
C ALA A 67 -34.00 33.70 9.68
N THR A 68 -34.50 34.93 9.54
CA THR A 68 -35.48 35.53 10.46
C THR A 68 -36.79 34.75 10.49
N LYS A 69 -37.28 34.31 9.31
CA LYS A 69 -38.48 33.47 9.21
C LYS A 69 -38.29 32.08 9.83
N ALA A 70 -37.06 31.60 9.90
CA ALA A 70 -36.71 30.35 10.58
C ALA A 70 -36.45 30.54 12.09
N GLY A 71 -36.58 31.76 12.63
CA GLY A 71 -36.34 32.04 14.05
C GLY A 71 -34.88 32.24 14.42
N LEU A 72 -33.97 32.33 13.44
CA LEU A 72 -32.55 32.58 13.68
C LEU A 72 -32.29 34.07 13.89
N ASN A 73 -31.67 34.43 15.01
CA ASN A 73 -31.28 35.80 15.33
C ASN A 73 -29.91 36.13 14.73
N LEU A 74 -29.89 36.64 13.50
CA LEU A 74 -28.66 37.06 12.80
C LEU A 74 -28.72 38.55 12.45
N THR A 75 -27.56 39.21 12.43
CA THR A 75 -27.47 40.61 12.02
C THR A 75 -27.07 40.74 10.54
N THR A 76 -27.37 41.87 9.92
CA THR A 76 -26.90 42.22 8.58
C THR A 76 -25.38 42.19 8.49
N ASN A 77 -24.69 42.75 9.49
CA ASN A 77 -23.23 42.81 9.56
C ASN A 77 -22.57 41.42 9.59
N ASP A 78 -23.18 40.43 10.25
CA ASP A 78 -22.62 39.07 10.31
C ASP A 78 -22.58 38.41 8.92
N LEU A 79 -23.66 38.56 8.16
CA LEU A 79 -23.79 38.00 6.80
C LEU A 79 -22.88 38.72 5.82
N GLU A 80 -22.78 40.05 5.93
CA GLU A 80 -21.87 40.85 5.10
C GLU A 80 -20.41 40.49 5.39
N THR A 81 -20.04 40.33 6.66
CA THR A 81 -18.68 39.96 7.07
C THR A 81 -18.30 38.60 6.48
N HIS A 82 -19.20 37.62 6.55
CA HIS A 82 -18.96 36.30 5.96
C HIS A 82 -18.84 36.36 4.42
N PHE A 83 -19.68 37.15 3.76
CA PHE A 83 -19.60 37.34 2.30
C PHE A 83 -18.28 38.00 1.89
N LEU A 84 -17.84 39.03 2.62
CA LEU A 84 -16.57 39.72 2.37
C LEU A 84 -15.36 38.81 2.63
N ALA A 85 -15.46 37.86 3.54
CA ALA A 85 -14.46 36.81 3.75
C ALA A 85 -14.41 35.77 2.61
N GLY A 86 -15.31 35.86 1.62
CA GLY A 86 -15.38 34.96 0.47
C GLY A 86 -16.28 33.74 0.68
N GLY A 87 -17.09 33.73 1.74
CA GLY A 87 -17.99 32.62 2.07
C GLY A 87 -19.34 32.66 1.35
N ASN A 88 -20.02 31.51 1.35
CA ASN A 88 -21.34 31.31 0.76
C ASN A 88 -22.46 31.48 1.80
N VAL A 89 -22.97 32.72 1.90
CA VAL A 89 -24.04 33.08 2.86
C VAL A 89 -25.31 32.23 2.69
N PRO A 90 -25.88 32.04 1.47
CA PRO A 90 -27.07 31.20 1.30
C PRO A 90 -26.89 29.77 1.81
N ASN A 91 -25.71 29.17 1.61
CA ASN A 91 -25.44 27.80 2.03
C ASN A 91 -25.40 27.68 3.56
N VAL A 92 -24.69 28.59 4.23
CA VAL A 92 -24.61 28.65 5.69
C VAL A 92 -25.99 28.82 6.34
N ILE A 93 -26.84 29.69 5.80
CA ILE A 93 -28.20 29.87 6.33
C ILE A 93 -29.03 28.60 6.18
N ARG A 94 -28.98 27.93 5.03
CA ARG A 94 -29.70 26.66 4.84
C ARG A 94 -29.21 25.60 5.82
N ALA A 95 -27.90 25.51 6.04
CA ALA A 95 -27.30 24.57 6.99
C ALA A 95 -27.77 24.85 8.42
N LEU A 96 -27.80 26.12 8.85
CA LEU A 96 -28.29 26.51 10.18
C LEU A 96 -29.77 26.17 10.38
N ILE A 97 -30.61 26.40 9.38
CA ILE A 97 -32.03 26.06 9.44
C ILE A 97 -32.22 24.55 9.55
N SER A 98 -31.46 23.77 8.76
CA SER A 98 -31.50 22.31 8.84
C SER A 98 -31.02 21.80 10.20
N ALA A 99 -29.97 22.41 10.75
CA ALA A 99 -29.42 22.05 12.06
C ALA A 99 -30.42 22.33 13.19
N ASP A 100 -31.05 23.50 13.19
CA ASP A 100 -32.05 23.90 14.17
C ASP A 100 -33.27 22.97 14.15
N LYS A 101 -33.79 22.64 12.95
CA LYS A 101 -34.88 21.66 12.79
C LYS A 101 -34.52 20.25 13.26
N ALA A 102 -33.25 19.89 13.22
CA ALA A 102 -32.74 18.60 13.66
C ALA A 102 -32.23 18.60 15.11
N ASN A 103 -32.42 19.69 15.87
CA ASN A 103 -31.90 19.88 17.23
C ASN A 103 -30.37 19.72 17.34
N ILE A 104 -29.63 20.11 16.31
CA ILE A 104 -28.16 20.09 16.30
C ILE A 104 -27.66 21.49 16.71
N SER A 105 -26.81 21.55 17.73
CA SER A 105 -26.21 22.80 18.19
C SER A 105 -25.12 23.29 17.22
N LEU A 106 -25.52 24.06 16.19
CA LEU A 106 -24.61 24.70 15.25
C LEU A 106 -24.69 26.23 15.41
N SER A 107 -23.61 26.84 15.88
CA SER A 107 -23.53 28.31 15.95
C SER A 107 -23.18 28.91 14.59
N PHE A 108 -23.61 30.16 14.35
CA PHE A 108 -23.26 30.90 13.13
C PHE A 108 -21.75 30.94 12.89
N LYS A 109 -20.95 31.19 13.95
CA LYS A 109 -19.48 31.23 13.88
C LYS A 109 -18.86 29.89 13.44
N GLN A 110 -19.41 28.78 13.93
CA GLN A 110 -18.95 27.45 13.52
C GLN A 110 -19.31 27.19 12.06
N ALA A 111 -20.54 27.51 11.65
CA ALA A 111 -20.98 27.34 10.26
C ALA A 111 -20.12 28.15 9.29
N THR A 112 -19.81 29.40 9.62
CA THR A 112 -18.91 30.24 8.80
C THR A 112 -17.49 29.70 8.75
N ALA A 113 -16.97 29.14 9.86
CA ALA A 113 -15.64 28.56 9.90
C ALA A 113 -15.52 27.31 9.02
N ILE A 114 -16.57 26.47 8.99
CA ILE A 114 -16.64 25.28 8.12
C ILE A 114 -16.64 25.69 6.65
N ASP A 115 -17.46 26.68 6.29
CA ASP A 115 -17.57 27.18 4.91
C ASP A 115 -16.25 27.80 4.42
N LEU A 116 -15.58 28.60 5.27
CA LEU A 116 -14.27 29.18 4.95
C LEU A 116 -13.14 28.14 4.89
N ALA A 117 -13.28 27.00 5.58
CA ALA A 117 -12.38 25.86 5.46
C ALA A 117 -12.55 25.09 4.12
N GLY A 118 -13.47 25.54 3.25
CA GLY A 118 -13.75 24.90 1.97
C GLY A 118 -14.53 23.60 2.08
N ARG A 119 -15.34 23.46 3.15
CA ARG A 119 -16.23 22.31 3.37
C ARG A 119 -17.68 22.75 3.21
N ASP A 120 -18.51 21.89 2.65
CA ASP A 120 -19.95 22.17 2.54
C ASP A 120 -20.63 21.94 3.90
N VAL A 121 -21.02 23.03 4.55
CA VAL A 121 -21.72 23.02 5.84
C VAL A 121 -23.08 22.32 5.73
N PHE A 122 -23.79 22.51 4.61
CA PHE A 122 -25.12 21.96 4.44
C PHE A 122 -25.08 20.45 4.30
N GLU A 123 -24.14 19.95 3.49
CA GLU A 123 -23.88 18.51 3.37
C GLU A 123 -23.49 17.90 4.72
N ALA A 124 -22.61 18.56 5.49
CA ALA A 124 -22.20 18.08 6.80
C ALA A 124 -23.38 17.96 7.78
N VAL A 125 -24.28 18.94 7.83
CA VAL A 125 -25.51 18.86 8.63
C VAL A 125 -26.40 17.73 8.12
N GLN A 126 -26.55 17.56 6.81
CA GLN A 126 -27.35 16.49 6.23
C GLN A 126 -26.82 15.10 6.60
N ILE A 127 -25.51 14.88 6.55
CA ILE A 127 -24.85 13.63 6.98
C ILE A 127 -25.00 13.43 8.49
N SER A 128 -25.08 14.51 9.27
CA SER A 128 -25.32 14.43 10.71
C SER A 128 -26.73 13.92 11.02
N VAL A 129 -27.74 14.39 10.27
CA VAL A 129 -29.15 13.97 10.42
C VAL A 129 -29.40 12.59 9.84
N ASN A 130 -28.89 12.34 8.64
CA ASN A 130 -29.04 11.08 7.93
C ASN A 130 -27.65 10.46 7.71
N PRO A 131 -27.25 9.48 8.53
CA PRO A 131 -25.95 8.83 8.41
C PRO A 131 -25.69 8.28 7.02
N LYS A 132 -24.43 8.38 6.59
CA LYS A 132 -23.96 7.89 5.29
C LYS A 132 -23.25 6.55 5.48
N VAL A 133 -23.48 5.61 4.57
CA VAL A 133 -22.78 4.33 4.54
C VAL A 133 -21.64 4.42 3.53
N ILE A 134 -20.42 4.10 3.99
CA ILE A 134 -19.20 4.09 3.20
C ILE A 134 -18.62 2.67 3.20
N ASN A 135 -18.28 2.15 2.03
CA ASN A 135 -17.63 0.84 1.92
C ASN A 135 -16.11 1.00 2.03
N THR A 136 -15.47 0.12 2.78
CA THR A 136 -14.00 0.02 2.77
C THR A 136 -13.51 -0.61 1.47
N PRO A 137 -12.27 -0.32 1.04
CA PRO A 137 -11.59 -1.15 0.04
C PRO A 137 -11.45 -2.59 0.55
N ASN A 138 -11.12 -3.52 -0.36
CA ASN A 138 -10.86 -4.92 -0.01
C ASN A 138 -9.62 -5.00 0.89
N VAL A 139 -9.79 -5.41 2.14
CA VAL A 139 -8.71 -5.56 3.10
C VAL A 139 -8.30 -7.03 3.16
N ALA A 140 -7.07 -7.32 2.74
CA ALA A 140 -6.53 -8.67 2.80
C ALA A 140 -5.64 -8.86 4.03
N ALA A 141 -5.88 -9.92 4.79
CA ALA A 141 -5.09 -10.29 5.96
C ALA A 141 -4.93 -11.81 6.06
N VAL A 142 -3.94 -12.26 6.83
CA VAL A 142 -3.61 -13.69 6.99
C VAL A 142 -3.84 -14.07 8.44
N ALA A 143 -4.63 -15.12 8.68
CA ALA A 143 -4.80 -15.67 10.02
C ALA A 143 -3.57 -16.49 10.44
N ALA A 144 -3.47 -16.86 11.73
CA ALA A 144 -2.31 -17.57 12.25
C ALA A 144 -2.13 -18.99 11.64
N ASP A 145 -3.18 -19.56 11.05
CA ASP A 145 -3.15 -20.80 10.29
C ASP A 145 -2.60 -20.65 8.86
N GLY A 146 -2.21 -19.44 8.46
CA GLY A 146 -1.61 -19.16 7.15
C GLY A 146 -2.62 -18.98 6.02
N ILE A 147 -3.91 -18.95 6.31
CA ILE A 147 -4.97 -18.76 5.30
C ILE A 147 -5.30 -17.27 5.17
N GLN A 148 -5.35 -16.80 3.92
CA GLN A 148 -5.72 -15.43 3.60
C GLN A 148 -7.24 -15.25 3.66
N LEU A 149 -7.67 -14.17 4.29
CA LEU A 149 -9.05 -13.70 4.27
C LEU A 149 -9.09 -12.30 3.64
N ILE A 150 -10.07 -12.07 2.78
CA ILE A 150 -10.33 -10.77 2.16
C ILE A 150 -11.66 -10.27 2.72
N ALA A 151 -11.61 -9.24 3.56
CA ALA A 151 -12.79 -8.68 4.20
C ALA A 151 -13.17 -7.35 3.56
N LYS A 152 -14.49 -7.11 3.44
CA LYS A 152 -15.07 -5.82 3.08
C LYS A 152 -15.99 -5.38 4.21
N ALA A 153 -15.85 -4.15 4.67
CA ALA A 153 -16.71 -3.58 5.71
C ALA A 153 -17.55 -2.42 5.16
N ARG A 154 -18.75 -2.27 5.71
CA ARG A 154 -19.63 -1.12 5.61
C ARG A 154 -19.50 -0.32 6.89
N VAL A 155 -19.06 0.93 6.76
CA VAL A 155 -18.94 1.85 7.89
C VAL A 155 -20.08 2.85 7.78
N THR A 156 -20.94 2.87 8.79
CA THR A 156 -21.99 3.88 8.92
C THR A 156 -21.43 5.05 9.71
N VAL A 157 -21.29 6.20 9.07
CA VAL A 157 -20.70 7.39 9.69
C VAL A 157 -21.72 8.52 9.78
N ARG A 158 -21.58 9.31 10.85
CA ARG A 158 -22.27 10.58 11.06
C ARG A 158 -21.24 11.71 11.09
N ALA A 159 -21.57 12.88 10.57
CA ALA A 159 -20.67 14.03 10.68
C ALA A 159 -20.66 14.59 12.11
N ASN A 160 -19.46 14.79 12.67
CA ASN A 160 -19.27 15.45 13.95
C ASN A 160 -19.05 16.96 13.71
N ILE A 161 -20.11 17.74 13.91
CA ILE A 161 -20.12 19.19 13.64
C ILE A 161 -19.08 19.95 14.47
N ALA A 162 -18.73 19.48 15.68
CA ALA A 162 -17.76 20.15 16.54
C ALA A 162 -16.31 20.00 16.04
N GLN A 163 -15.99 18.88 15.39
CA GLN A 163 -14.63 18.54 14.91
C GLN A 163 -14.50 18.57 13.39
N LEU A 164 -15.48 19.12 12.69
CA LEU A 164 -15.50 19.18 11.23
C LEU A 164 -14.37 20.06 10.66
N VAL A 165 -13.93 21.08 11.41
CA VAL A 165 -12.80 21.94 11.05
C VAL A 165 -11.53 21.40 11.70
N GLY A 166 -10.58 20.93 10.88
CA GLY A 166 -9.29 20.41 11.34
C GLY A 166 -9.29 18.93 11.74
N GLY A 167 -10.45 18.28 11.78
CA GLY A 167 -10.55 16.83 11.97
C GLY A 167 -10.13 16.03 10.73
N ALA A 168 -9.71 14.80 10.95
CA ALA A 168 -9.34 13.90 9.86
C ALA A 168 -10.57 13.45 9.04
N GLY A 169 -10.39 13.28 7.72
CA GLY A 169 -11.47 13.01 6.77
C GLY A 169 -11.90 11.53 6.68
N GLU A 170 -12.77 11.23 5.72
CA GLU A 170 -13.30 9.88 5.46
C GLU A 170 -12.16 8.87 5.20
N GLU A 171 -11.13 9.25 4.43
CA GLU A 171 -10.00 8.37 4.10
C GLU A 171 -9.24 7.87 5.33
N THR A 172 -9.04 8.74 6.33
CA THR A 172 -8.36 8.37 7.57
C THR A 172 -9.17 7.38 8.38
N ILE A 173 -10.49 7.53 8.40
CA ILE A 173 -11.39 6.57 9.06
C ILE A 173 -11.32 5.22 8.36
N LEU A 174 -11.39 5.19 7.03
CA LEU A 174 -11.29 3.94 6.26
C LEU A 174 -9.95 3.24 6.48
N ALA A 175 -8.86 3.99 6.55
CA ALA A 175 -7.53 3.43 6.85
C ALA A 175 -7.46 2.84 8.25
N ARG A 176 -7.97 3.54 9.27
CA ARG A 176 -8.01 3.08 10.67
C ARG A 176 -8.90 1.84 10.84
N VAL A 177 -10.07 1.83 10.19
CA VAL A 177 -10.95 0.65 10.15
C VAL A 177 -10.24 -0.51 9.46
N GLY A 178 -9.56 -0.26 8.34
CA GLY A 178 -8.77 -1.27 7.63
C GLY A 178 -7.67 -1.87 8.51
N GLU A 179 -6.89 -1.05 9.21
CA GLU A 179 -5.88 -1.49 10.17
C GLU A 179 -6.49 -2.36 11.28
N GLY A 180 -7.64 -1.93 11.81
CA GLY A 180 -8.39 -2.69 12.81
C GLY A 180 -8.82 -4.07 12.31
N ILE A 181 -9.32 -4.15 11.08
CA ILE A 181 -9.70 -5.42 10.42
C ILE A 181 -8.48 -6.32 10.22
N VAL A 182 -7.37 -5.78 9.70
CA VAL A 182 -6.11 -6.54 9.51
C VAL A 182 -5.63 -7.12 10.84
N THR A 183 -5.62 -6.29 11.90
CA THR A 183 -5.19 -6.71 13.23
C THR A 183 -6.10 -7.78 13.81
N SER A 184 -7.41 -7.66 13.62
CA SER A 184 -8.37 -8.66 14.12
C SER A 184 -8.23 -10.00 13.42
N ILE A 185 -8.04 -10.01 12.10
CA ILE A 185 -7.84 -11.24 11.32
C ILE A 185 -6.47 -11.85 11.65
N GLY A 186 -5.41 -11.05 11.73
CA GLY A 186 -4.06 -11.51 12.07
C GLY A 186 -3.93 -12.07 13.48
N SER A 187 -4.77 -11.62 14.42
CA SER A 187 -4.82 -12.14 15.79
C SER A 187 -5.67 -13.42 15.92
N ALA A 188 -6.40 -13.83 14.87
CA ALA A 188 -7.22 -15.03 14.91
C ALA A 188 -6.35 -16.28 14.74
N GLN A 189 -6.60 -17.29 15.58
CA GLN A 189 -5.87 -18.57 15.51
C GLN A 189 -6.13 -19.30 14.19
N ASN A 190 -7.38 -19.36 13.74
CA ASN A 190 -7.79 -20.07 12.53
C ASN A 190 -8.74 -19.19 11.70
N HIS A 191 -8.72 -19.30 10.38
CA HIS A 191 -9.67 -18.61 9.49
C HIS A 191 -11.14 -18.99 9.80
N LYS A 192 -11.39 -20.22 10.27
CA LYS A 192 -12.73 -20.70 10.64
C LYS A 192 -13.36 -19.88 11.76
N SER A 193 -12.59 -19.47 12.77
CA SER A 193 -13.13 -18.71 13.90
C SER A 193 -13.61 -17.31 13.49
N VAL A 194 -13.00 -16.76 12.43
CA VAL A 194 -13.40 -15.49 11.82
C VAL A 194 -14.68 -15.67 11.01
N LEU A 195 -14.78 -16.74 10.22
CA LEU A 195 -15.98 -17.06 9.43
C LEU A 195 -17.19 -17.42 10.30
N GLU A 196 -16.97 -18.06 11.45
CA GLU A 196 -18.03 -18.40 12.40
C GLU A 196 -18.66 -17.16 13.05
N ASN A 197 -17.87 -16.11 13.30
CA ASN A 197 -18.33 -14.91 13.99
C ASN A 197 -17.63 -13.63 13.46
N PRO A 198 -18.05 -13.12 12.28
CA PRO A 198 -17.46 -11.92 11.68
C PRO A 198 -17.67 -10.67 12.55
N ASP A 199 -18.73 -10.62 13.35
CA ASP A 199 -19.04 -9.52 14.26
C ASP A 199 -17.98 -9.31 15.35
N LYS A 200 -17.12 -10.30 15.62
CA LYS A 200 -16.00 -10.11 16.56
C LYS A 200 -15.00 -9.08 16.02
N ILE A 201 -14.84 -9.01 14.69
CA ILE A 201 -13.98 -8.02 14.05
C ILE A 201 -14.53 -6.63 14.35
N SER A 202 -15.81 -6.37 14.05
CA SER A 202 -16.38 -5.03 14.22
C SER A 202 -16.36 -4.55 15.66
N LYS A 203 -16.63 -5.43 16.64
CA LYS A 203 -16.55 -5.08 18.06
C LYS A 203 -15.14 -4.66 18.49
N LEU A 204 -14.13 -5.48 18.15
CA LEU A 204 -12.73 -5.20 18.50
C LEU A 204 -12.21 -3.92 17.82
N VAL A 205 -12.72 -3.63 16.64
CA VAL A 205 -12.37 -2.43 15.86
C VAL A 205 -13.03 -1.17 16.45
N LEU A 206 -14.30 -1.26 16.88
CA LEU A 206 -15.01 -0.16 17.56
C LEU A 206 -14.43 0.16 18.94
N GLU A 207 -14.00 -0.85 19.71
CA GLU A 207 -13.40 -0.67 21.04
C GLU A 207 -12.12 0.19 21.04
N ARG A 208 -11.43 0.32 19.90
CA ARG A 208 -10.20 1.10 19.77
C ARG A 208 -10.42 2.61 19.62
N GLY A 209 -11.65 3.10 19.55
CA GLY A 209 -11.94 4.55 19.47
C GLY A 209 -11.37 5.21 18.21
N LEU A 210 -11.67 4.64 17.05
CA LEU A 210 -11.11 5.06 15.75
C LEU A 210 -11.56 6.46 15.31
N ASP A 211 -12.62 6.97 15.93
CA ASP A 211 -13.25 8.27 15.73
C ASP A 211 -12.59 9.42 16.54
N ALA A 212 -11.53 9.12 17.31
CA ALA A 212 -10.77 10.14 18.01
C ALA A 212 -10.08 11.11 17.03
N GLY A 213 -10.50 12.39 17.06
CA GLY A 213 -9.92 13.46 16.25
C GLY A 213 -10.34 13.45 14.78
N THR A 214 -11.45 12.78 14.45
CA THR A 214 -11.99 12.72 13.09
C THR A 214 -13.18 13.67 12.92
N ALA A 215 -13.39 14.11 11.68
CA ALA A 215 -14.55 14.92 11.31
C ALA A 215 -15.88 14.14 11.32
N PHE A 216 -15.82 12.82 11.51
CA PHE A 216 -16.97 11.93 11.57
C PHE A 216 -16.92 11.06 12.82
N GLU A 217 -18.10 10.65 13.26
CA GLU A 217 -18.35 9.69 14.33
C GLU A 217 -18.81 8.37 13.69
N ILE A 218 -18.29 7.24 14.17
CA ILE A 218 -18.64 5.92 13.65
C ILE A 218 -19.81 5.37 14.45
N LEU A 219 -20.94 5.14 13.79
CA LEU A 219 -22.13 4.55 14.41
C LEU A 219 -22.05 3.02 14.43
N SER A 220 -21.70 2.44 13.28
CA SER A 220 -21.53 0.99 13.14
C SER A 220 -20.45 0.66 12.13
N ILE A 221 -19.82 -0.49 12.34
CA ILE A 221 -18.95 -1.15 11.37
C ILE A 221 -19.56 -2.53 11.17
N ASP A 222 -20.00 -2.82 9.96
CA ASP A 222 -20.63 -4.08 9.61
C ASP A 222 -19.76 -4.78 8.58
N ILE A 223 -19.45 -6.06 8.77
CA ILE A 223 -18.68 -6.81 7.76
C ILE A 223 -19.64 -7.22 6.64
N ALA A 224 -19.45 -6.64 5.46
CA ALA A 224 -20.31 -6.87 4.30
C ALA A 224 -20.02 -8.20 3.62
N ASP A 225 -18.75 -8.62 3.62
CA ASP A 225 -18.28 -9.79 2.88
C ASP A 225 -16.94 -10.29 3.44
N ILE A 226 -16.74 -11.61 3.48
CA ILE A 226 -15.46 -12.25 3.83
C ILE A 226 -15.22 -13.40 2.86
N ASP A 227 -14.21 -13.25 2.01
CA ASP A 227 -13.77 -14.27 1.07
C ASP A 227 -12.53 -15.00 1.60
N VAL A 228 -12.49 -16.32 1.39
CA VAL A 228 -11.27 -17.12 1.63
C VAL A 228 -10.38 -17.05 0.39
N GLY A 229 -9.17 -16.52 0.58
CA GLY A 229 -8.18 -16.35 -0.48
C GLY A 229 -7.23 -17.54 -0.60
N SER A 230 -5.95 -17.25 -0.81
CA SER A 230 -4.91 -18.28 -0.96
C SER A 230 -4.41 -18.79 0.40
N ASN A 231 -3.95 -20.04 0.43
CA ASN A 231 -3.19 -20.58 1.56
C ASN A 231 -1.72 -20.11 1.44
N ILE A 232 -1.42 -18.97 2.05
CA ILE A 232 -0.09 -18.36 2.03
C ILE A 232 0.88 -19.23 2.85
N GLY A 233 0.42 -19.86 3.94
CA GLY A 233 1.23 -20.77 4.74
C GLY A 233 1.78 -21.95 3.91
N ALA A 234 0.92 -22.61 3.14
CA ALA A 234 1.34 -23.70 2.24
C ALA A 234 2.28 -23.20 1.14
N LYS A 235 2.03 -22.01 0.58
CA LYS A 235 2.90 -21.42 -0.44
C LYS A 235 4.30 -21.13 0.10
N LEU A 236 4.39 -20.51 1.27
CA LEU A 236 5.67 -20.25 1.94
C LEU A 236 6.41 -21.54 2.28
N GLN A 237 5.70 -22.60 2.69
CA GLN A 237 6.30 -23.92 2.93
C GLN A 237 6.87 -24.55 1.66
N ILE A 238 6.15 -24.45 0.53
CA ILE A 238 6.64 -24.93 -0.78
C ILE A 238 7.87 -24.13 -1.21
N ASP A 239 7.82 -22.81 -1.06
CA ASP A 239 8.93 -21.92 -1.43
C ASP A 239 10.17 -22.23 -0.57
N GLN A 240 9.99 -22.47 0.73
CA GLN A 240 11.06 -22.86 1.64
C GLN A 240 11.63 -24.24 1.30
N ALA A 241 10.78 -25.24 1.06
CA ALA A 241 11.23 -26.59 0.66
C ALA A 241 11.97 -26.57 -0.69
N THR A 242 11.54 -25.73 -1.63
CA THR A 242 12.21 -25.55 -2.92
C THR A 242 13.57 -24.88 -2.75
N ALA A 243 13.68 -23.90 -1.86
CA ALA A 243 14.96 -23.28 -1.52
C ALA A 243 15.92 -24.30 -0.87
N ASP A 244 15.42 -25.10 0.08
CA ASP A 244 16.21 -26.14 0.75
C ASP A 244 16.68 -27.22 -0.22
N LEU A 245 15.83 -27.64 -1.15
CA LEU A 245 16.18 -28.59 -2.22
C LEU A 245 17.31 -28.04 -3.10
N LYS A 246 17.23 -26.78 -3.53
CA LYS A 246 18.29 -26.13 -4.32
C LYS A 246 19.61 -26.06 -3.57
N VAL A 247 19.58 -25.77 -2.27
CA VAL A 247 20.80 -25.76 -1.44
C VAL A 247 21.38 -27.17 -1.30
N ALA A 248 20.53 -28.18 -1.11
CA ALA A 248 20.95 -29.57 -1.03
C ALA A 248 21.56 -30.07 -2.35
N GLU A 249 20.95 -29.74 -3.49
CA GLU A 249 21.47 -30.04 -4.83
C GLU A 249 22.83 -29.38 -5.07
N ALA A 250 22.95 -28.08 -4.75
CA ALA A 250 24.21 -27.35 -4.89
C ALA A 250 25.33 -27.98 -4.05
N ARG A 251 25.05 -28.37 -2.80
CA ARG A 251 26.03 -29.08 -1.95
C ARG A 251 26.38 -30.47 -2.48
N ALA A 252 25.42 -31.18 -3.07
CA ALA A 252 25.67 -32.47 -3.68
C ALA A 252 26.57 -32.34 -4.92
N GLU A 253 26.35 -31.31 -5.73
CA GLU A 253 27.17 -30.98 -6.88
C GLU A 253 28.59 -30.56 -6.48
N GLU A 254 28.71 -29.71 -5.46
CA GLU A 254 30.01 -29.32 -4.88
C GLU A 254 30.81 -30.54 -4.41
N ARG A 255 30.16 -31.48 -3.69
CA ARG A 255 30.79 -32.74 -3.26
C ARG A 255 31.21 -33.61 -4.43
N ARG A 256 30.37 -33.71 -5.48
CA ARG A 256 30.73 -34.46 -6.69
C ARG A 256 31.93 -33.81 -7.39
N ALA A 257 31.93 -32.50 -7.54
CA ALA A 257 33.04 -31.77 -8.13
C ALA A 257 34.34 -31.96 -7.33
N MET A 258 34.29 -31.89 -5.99
CA MET A 258 35.43 -32.17 -5.12
C MET A 258 35.91 -33.61 -5.22
N ALA A 259 35.01 -34.59 -5.29
CA ALA A 259 35.39 -36.00 -5.45
C ALA A 259 36.09 -36.26 -6.79
N VAL A 260 35.60 -35.65 -7.88
CA VAL A 260 36.25 -35.72 -9.19
C VAL A 260 37.61 -35.03 -9.16
N ALA A 261 37.71 -33.85 -8.54
CA ALA A 261 38.99 -33.14 -8.39
C ALA A 261 40.01 -33.99 -7.62
N LEU A 262 39.60 -34.62 -6.50
CA LEU A 262 40.44 -35.52 -5.72
C LEU A 262 40.86 -36.75 -6.53
N GLU A 263 39.97 -37.34 -7.33
CA GLU A 263 40.30 -38.46 -8.21
C GLU A 263 41.37 -38.07 -9.25
N GLN A 264 41.23 -36.88 -9.85
CA GLN A 264 42.22 -36.35 -10.79
C GLN A 264 43.56 -36.04 -10.12
N GLU A 265 43.53 -35.47 -8.91
CA GLU A 265 44.74 -35.21 -8.11
C GLU A 265 45.47 -36.52 -7.79
N MET A 266 44.74 -37.58 -7.40
CA MET A 266 45.31 -38.90 -7.13
C MET A 266 45.85 -39.58 -8.39
N LYS A 267 45.19 -39.39 -9.55
CA LYS A 267 45.73 -39.84 -10.85
C LYS A 267 47.03 -39.11 -11.18
N ALA A 268 47.06 -37.78 -11.03
CA ALA A 268 48.26 -36.97 -11.26
C ALA A 268 49.40 -37.41 -10.34
N LYS A 269 49.12 -37.64 -9.05
CA LYS A 269 50.08 -38.14 -8.07
C LYS A 269 50.60 -39.53 -8.42
N ASN A 270 49.74 -40.44 -8.90
CA ASN A 270 50.17 -41.75 -9.38
C ASN A 270 51.12 -41.63 -10.59
N VAL A 271 50.83 -40.71 -11.52
CA VAL A 271 51.71 -40.44 -12.67
C VAL A 271 53.05 -39.85 -12.19
N GLU A 272 53.04 -38.88 -11.27
CA GLU A 272 54.25 -38.31 -10.69
C GLU A 272 55.10 -39.38 -9.97
N MET A 273 54.48 -40.23 -9.16
CA MET A 273 55.17 -41.31 -8.46
C MET A 273 55.73 -42.35 -9.44
N ARG A 274 54.99 -42.69 -10.49
CA ARG A 274 55.49 -43.56 -11.57
C ARG A 274 56.69 -42.93 -12.27
N ALA A 275 56.64 -41.64 -12.58
CA ALA A 275 57.77 -40.93 -13.18
C ALA A 275 59.01 -40.99 -12.29
N LYS A 276 58.87 -40.81 -10.96
CA LYS A 276 59.97 -40.97 -9.99
C LYS A 276 60.53 -42.39 -9.97
N VAL A 277 59.67 -43.41 -10.02
CA VAL A 277 60.13 -44.81 -10.11
C VAL A 277 60.89 -45.04 -11.42
N THR A 278 60.38 -44.56 -12.55
CA THR A 278 61.07 -44.64 -13.84
C THR A 278 62.41 -43.90 -13.83
N GLU A 279 62.48 -42.73 -13.19
CA GLU A 279 63.73 -41.98 -13.02
C GLU A 279 64.76 -42.79 -12.24
N ALA A 280 64.39 -43.36 -11.09
CA ALA A 280 65.25 -44.22 -10.29
C ALA A 280 65.65 -45.51 -11.03
N GLU A 281 64.71 -46.16 -11.75
CA GLU A 281 65.02 -47.30 -12.59
C GLU A 281 65.98 -46.94 -13.72
N SER A 282 65.91 -45.73 -14.27
CA SER A 282 66.83 -45.26 -15.31
C SER A 282 68.28 -45.08 -14.83
N GLU A 283 68.49 -44.94 -13.52
CA GLU A 283 69.82 -44.90 -12.92
C GLU A 283 70.50 -46.28 -12.98
N VAL A 284 69.74 -47.37 -12.99
CA VAL A 284 70.29 -48.74 -13.03
C VAL A 284 71.03 -49.03 -14.35
N PRO A 285 70.46 -48.79 -15.55
CA PRO A 285 71.20 -48.90 -16.80
C PRO A 285 72.40 -47.95 -16.89
N LYS A 286 72.28 -46.72 -16.37
CA LYS A 286 73.40 -45.77 -16.35
C LYS A 286 74.55 -46.29 -15.48
N ALA A 287 74.25 -46.77 -14.28
CA ALA A 287 75.22 -47.38 -13.38
C ALA A 287 75.85 -48.66 -13.97
N ILE A 288 75.06 -49.48 -14.68
CA ILE A 288 75.57 -50.65 -15.42
C ILE A 288 76.51 -50.21 -16.54
N ALA A 289 76.16 -49.17 -17.30
CA ALA A 289 77.01 -48.61 -18.35
C ALA A 289 78.33 -48.06 -17.78
N ASP A 290 78.28 -47.37 -16.63
CA ASP A 290 79.47 -46.91 -15.92
C ASP A 290 80.31 -48.08 -15.38
N ALA A 291 79.69 -49.16 -14.90
CA ALA A 291 80.38 -50.38 -14.46
C ALA A 291 81.10 -51.10 -15.63
N PHE A 292 80.50 -51.11 -16.83
CA PHE A 292 81.17 -51.57 -18.04
C PHE A 292 82.35 -50.69 -18.43
N ARG A 293 82.20 -49.36 -18.33
CA ARG A 293 83.25 -48.40 -18.69
C ARG A 293 84.45 -48.44 -17.74
N THR A 294 84.19 -48.65 -16.44
CA THR A 294 85.21 -48.77 -15.39
C THR A 294 85.83 -50.16 -15.29
N GLY A 295 85.33 -51.14 -16.06
CA GLY A 295 85.88 -52.50 -16.15
C GLY A 295 85.45 -53.44 -15.03
N ASN A 296 84.47 -53.05 -14.21
CA ASN A 296 83.97 -53.83 -13.07
C ASN A 296 82.91 -54.88 -13.46
N LEU A 297 82.38 -54.83 -14.69
CA LEU A 297 81.41 -55.79 -15.22
C LEU A 297 81.87 -56.31 -16.59
N GLY A 298 81.98 -57.64 -16.74
CA GLY A 298 82.37 -58.28 -17.99
C GLY A 298 81.18 -58.61 -18.90
N VAL A 299 81.43 -58.72 -20.21
CA VAL A 299 80.40 -59.07 -21.21
C VAL A 299 79.73 -60.42 -20.90
N MET A 300 80.50 -61.41 -20.43
CA MET A 300 79.97 -62.73 -20.05
C MET A 300 79.05 -62.68 -18.83
N ASP A 301 79.25 -61.73 -17.91
CA ASP A 301 78.41 -61.60 -16.70
C ASP A 301 77.10 -60.87 -17.00
N TYR A 302 77.09 -59.95 -17.97
CA TYR A 302 75.86 -59.35 -18.49
C TYR A 302 74.98 -60.38 -19.21
N TYR A 303 75.56 -61.24 -20.05
CA TYR A 303 74.81 -62.32 -20.70
C TYR A 303 74.22 -63.31 -19.67
N LYS A 304 74.95 -63.62 -18.58
CA LYS A 304 74.39 -64.42 -17.47
C LYS A 304 73.22 -63.71 -16.80
N MET A 305 73.33 -62.41 -16.52
CA MET A 305 72.24 -61.63 -15.93
C MET A 305 71.00 -61.61 -16.84
N GLU A 306 71.17 -61.40 -18.15
CA GLU A 306 70.08 -61.44 -19.13
C GLU A 306 69.43 -62.83 -19.22
N ASN A 307 70.22 -63.91 -19.15
CA ASN A 307 69.69 -65.27 -19.11
C ASN A 307 68.86 -65.50 -17.84
N VAL A 308 69.34 -65.09 -16.67
CA VAL A 308 68.59 -65.22 -15.40
C VAL A 308 67.32 -64.37 -15.42
N LYS A 309 67.35 -63.15 -15.96
CA LYS A 309 66.14 -62.33 -16.18
C LYS A 309 65.15 -63.01 -17.12
N SER A 310 65.65 -63.60 -18.22
CA SER A 310 64.82 -64.32 -19.19
C SER A 310 64.16 -65.54 -18.55
N ASP A 311 64.91 -66.34 -17.79
CA ASP A 311 64.39 -67.49 -17.04
C ASP A 311 63.36 -67.07 -15.98
N THR A 312 63.60 -65.95 -15.30
CA THR A 312 62.66 -65.39 -14.32
C THR A 312 61.38 -64.91 -15.01
N SER A 313 61.48 -64.23 -16.15
CA SER A 313 60.31 -63.78 -16.92
C SER A 313 59.49 -64.95 -17.48
N MET A 314 60.17 -66.04 -17.90
CA MET A 314 59.52 -67.29 -18.31
C MET A 314 58.80 -67.94 -17.12
N ARG A 315 59.42 -67.97 -15.93
CA ARG A 315 58.76 -68.47 -14.71
C ARG A 315 57.55 -67.63 -14.30
N ASP A 316 57.66 -66.30 -14.31
CA ASP A 316 56.56 -65.39 -13.94
C ASP A 316 55.38 -65.48 -14.93
N SER A 317 55.67 -65.62 -16.23
CA SER A 317 54.63 -65.81 -17.25
C SER A 317 53.93 -67.18 -17.14
N ILE A 318 54.66 -68.24 -16.76
CA ILE A 318 54.08 -69.55 -16.44
C ILE A 318 53.20 -69.45 -15.18
N ALA A 319 53.68 -68.79 -14.12
CA ALA A 319 52.92 -68.60 -12.88
C ALA A 319 51.61 -67.80 -13.10
N LYS A 320 51.65 -66.70 -13.87
CA LYS A 320 50.46 -65.91 -14.22
C LYS A 320 49.47 -66.65 -15.12
N SER A 321 49.96 -67.55 -15.98
CA SER A 321 49.08 -68.35 -16.83
C SER A 321 48.41 -69.49 -16.05
N ASP A 322 49.01 -69.99 -14.98
CA ASP A 322 48.35 -70.90 -14.02
C ASP A 322 47.34 -70.20 -13.11
N GLU A 323 47.59 -68.96 -12.66
CA GLU A 323 46.59 -68.14 -11.95
C GLU A 323 45.35 -67.87 -12.82
N ASN A 324 45.53 -67.50 -14.09
CA ASN A 324 44.41 -67.32 -15.02
C ASN A 324 43.64 -68.62 -15.30
N LYS A 325 44.30 -69.79 -15.36
CA LYS A 325 43.60 -71.09 -15.47
C LYS A 325 42.83 -71.45 -14.20
N SER A 326 43.30 -71.04 -13.02
CA SER A 326 42.60 -71.29 -11.74
C SER A 326 41.34 -70.43 -11.58
N SER A 327 41.37 -69.16 -12.02
CA SER A 327 40.20 -68.27 -12.00
C SER A 327 39.13 -68.64 -13.04
N ASP A 328 39.52 -69.20 -14.18
CA ASP A 328 38.59 -69.69 -15.21
C ASP A 328 37.89 -70.99 -14.78
N ARG A 329 38.58 -71.88 -14.05
CA ARG A 329 37.96 -73.07 -13.41
C ARG A 329 36.98 -72.72 -12.29
N SER A 330 37.22 -71.62 -11.55
CA SER A 330 36.29 -71.14 -10.52
C SER A 330 35.01 -70.54 -11.09
N ARG A 331 35.05 -69.92 -12.28
CA ARG A 331 33.87 -69.34 -12.96
C ARG A 331 33.00 -70.39 -13.66
N GLY A 332 33.54 -71.58 -13.95
CA GLY A 332 32.78 -72.70 -14.53
C GLY A 332 31.87 -73.44 -13.54
N ASN A 333 32.13 -73.35 -12.23
CA ASN A 333 31.40 -74.13 -11.21
C ASN A 333 30.23 -73.36 -10.57
N ASP A 334 30.08 -72.06 -10.86
CA ASP A 334 29.03 -71.18 -10.30
C ASP A 334 27.84 -70.97 -11.25
N LYS A 335 27.81 -71.68 -12.39
CA LYS A 335 26.67 -71.67 -13.35
C LYS A 335 25.72 -72.86 -13.22
N ASN A 336 25.91 -73.71 -12.21
CA ASN A 336 25.03 -74.84 -11.92
C ASN A 336 24.64 -74.87 -10.44
N LYS A 337 23.94 -73.80 -10.00
CA LYS A 337 23.07 -73.80 -8.82
C LYS A 337 21.99 -72.73 -8.97
#